data_AF-A0A369RMM0-F1
#
_entry.id   AF-A0A369RMM0-F1
#
_cell.length_a   1.000
_cell.length_b   1.000
_cell.length_c   1.000
_cell.angle_alpha   90.00
_cell.angle_beta   90.00
_cell.angle_gamma   90.00
#
_symmetry.space_group_name_H-M   'P 1'
#
loop_
_entity.id
_entity.type
_entity.pdbx_description
1 polymer ?
#
loop_
_entity_poly.entity_id
_entity_poly.type
_entity_poly.pdbx_seq_one_letter_code
_entity_poly.pdbx_strand_id
1 'polypeptide(L)'
;ATTTYIMVVSKCIKEVIVKHYSEIAKDVPIADILYDLRATAILSNEEVSKLRDHCKSDQDRAFKFLKVLESRSDRNFYQFCTILQHSDIKNVQNLGNKLERAATAVVQKQSKSIA
;
A
#
# COMPACT_ATOMS: atom_id res chain seq x y z
N ALA A 1 -23.13 10.35 -17.36
CA ALA A 1 -21.75 10.48 -16.86
C ALA A 1 -21.72 9.87 -15.47
N THR A 2 -21.11 8.70 -15.30
CA THR A 2 -20.96 8.07 -13.99
C THR A 2 -19.85 8.81 -13.27
N THR A 3 -20.21 9.60 -12.25
CA THR A 3 -19.24 10.16 -11.32
C THR A 3 -18.58 9.00 -10.59
N THR A 4 -17.41 8.57 -11.07
CA THR A 4 -16.57 7.62 -10.34
C THR A 4 -16.13 8.34 -9.08
N TYR A 5 -16.76 8.03 -7.94
CA TYR A 5 -16.22 8.40 -6.64
C TYR A 5 -14.81 7.84 -6.59
N ILE A 6 -13.81 8.72 -6.64
CA ILE A 6 -12.42 8.32 -6.46
C ILE A 6 -12.33 7.82 -5.02
N MET A 7 -12.41 6.51 -4.85
CA MET A 7 -12.22 5.88 -3.55
C MET A 7 -10.73 5.95 -3.23
N VAL A 8 -10.32 7.08 -2.67
CA VAL A 8 -9.01 7.30 -2.07
C VAL A 8 -8.97 6.67 -0.68
N VAL A 9 -7.77 6.37 -0.19
CA VAL A 9 -7.62 5.78 1.14
C VAL A 9 -8.20 6.74 2.17
N SER A 10 -8.87 6.20 3.18
CA SER A 10 -9.39 6.99 4.28
C SER A 10 -8.24 7.68 5.01
N LYS A 11 -8.55 8.77 5.71
CA LYS A 11 -7.56 9.52 6.51
C LYS A 11 -6.80 8.59 7.47
N CYS A 12 -7.48 7.63 8.07
CA CYS A 12 -6.90 6.61 8.95
C CYS A 12 -5.83 5.78 8.27
N ILE A 13 -6.15 5.22 7.11
CA ILE A 13 -5.23 4.38 6.36
C ILE A 13 -4.06 5.22 5.84
N LYS A 14 -4.32 6.45 5.41
CA LYS A 14 -3.26 7.39 5.04
C LYS A 14 -2.28 7.65 6.19
N GLU A 15 -2.77 7.85 7.41
CA GLU A 15 -1.91 8.02 8.60
C GLU A 15 -1.07 6.77 8.87
N VAL A 16 -1.61 5.57 8.67
CA VAL A 16 -0.85 4.31 8.78
C VAL A 16 0.25 4.23 7.72
N ILE A 17 -0.06 4.55 6.46
CA ILE A 17 0.92 4.59 5.37
C ILE A 17 2.06 5.55 5.69
N VAL A 18 1.73 6.79 6.09
CA VAL A 18 2.73 7.81 6.42
C VAL A 18 3.59 7.39 7.61
N LYS A 19 2.97 6.85 8.67
CA LYS A 19 3.67 6.40 9.88
C LYS A 19 4.69 5.28 9.60
N HIS A 20 4.40 4.40 8.66
CA HIS A 20 5.25 3.26 8.31
C HIS A 20 6.02 3.44 7.00
N TYR A 21 6.03 4.64 6.43
CA TYR A 21 6.67 4.95 5.16
C TYR A 21 8.13 4.47 5.11
N SER A 22 8.92 4.76 6.15
CA SER A 22 10.34 4.43 6.19
C SER A 22 10.59 2.92 6.22
N GLU A 23 9.77 2.16 6.93
CA GLU A 23 9.84 0.69 6.98
C GLU A 23 9.47 0.12 5.61
N ILE A 24 8.40 0.63 4.98
CA ILE A 24 7.99 0.18 3.65
C ILE A 24 9.08 0.47 2.62
N ALA A 25 9.64 1.68 2.61
CA ALA A 25 10.66 2.09 1.65
C ALA A 25 11.99 1.36 1.82
N LYS A 26 12.27 0.84 3.03
CA LYS A 26 13.50 0.11 3.34
C LYS A 26 13.35 -1.39 3.10
N ASP A 27 12.25 -1.97 3.57
CA ASP A 27 12.14 -3.42 3.72
C ASP A 27 11.37 -4.08 2.57
N VAL A 28 10.53 -3.33 1.82
CA VAL A 28 9.72 -3.91 0.74
C VAL A 28 10.44 -3.76 -0.61
N PRO A 29 10.82 -4.86 -1.26
CA PRO A 29 11.38 -4.82 -2.61
C PRO A 29 10.25 -4.60 -3.63
N ILE A 30 9.81 -3.35 -3.79
CA ILE A 30 8.67 -3.00 -4.66
C ILE A 30 8.85 -3.52 -6.09
N ALA A 31 10.09 -3.57 -6.59
CA ALA A 31 10.41 -4.10 -7.92
C ALA A 31 9.95 -5.56 -8.10
N ASP A 32 10.11 -6.36 -7.05
CA ASP A 32 9.88 -7.80 -7.09
C ASP A 32 8.40 -8.15 -7.04
N ILE A 33 7.57 -7.25 -6.48
CA ILE A 33 6.12 -7.45 -6.32
C ILE A 33 5.27 -6.65 -7.33
N LEU A 34 5.87 -5.99 -8.34
CA LEU A 34 5.13 -5.16 -9.29
C LEU A 34 4.01 -5.92 -10.01
N TYR A 35 4.24 -7.19 -10.35
CA TYR A 35 3.24 -8.00 -11.05
C TYR A 35 2.13 -8.48 -10.12
N ASP A 36 2.40 -8.71 -8.84
CA ASP A 36 1.37 -9.03 -7.84
C ASP A 36 0.48 -7.82 -7.55
N LEU A 37 1.11 -6.65 -7.44
CA LEU A 37 0.42 -5.35 -7.31
C LEU A 37 -0.47 -5.07 -8.54
N ARG A 38 -0.04 -5.49 -9.74
CA ARG A 38 -0.87 -5.41 -10.95
C ARG A 38 -2.01 -6.42 -10.94
N ALA A 39 -1.73 -7.67 -10.57
CA ALA A 39 -2.72 -8.75 -10.53
C ALA A 39 -3.89 -8.42 -9.57
N THR A 40 -3.60 -7.67 -8.50
CA THR A 40 -4.60 -7.18 -7.54
C THR A 40 -5.24 -5.84 -7.93
N ALA A 41 -4.93 -5.31 -9.12
CA ALA A 41 -5.39 -4.02 -9.64
C ALA A 41 -5.02 -2.80 -8.76
N ILE A 42 -3.98 -2.93 -7.93
CA ILE A 42 -3.39 -1.78 -7.21
C ILE A 42 -2.64 -0.90 -8.22
N LEU A 43 -1.89 -1.55 -9.13
CA LEU A 43 -1.19 -0.91 -10.24
C LEU A 43 -1.85 -1.23 -11.59
N SER A 44 -1.90 -0.23 -12.45
CA SER A 44 -2.16 -0.40 -13.89
C SER A 44 -0.91 -0.86 -14.65
N ASN A 45 -1.09 -1.31 -15.90
CA ASN A 45 0.02 -1.65 -16.79
C ASN A 45 1.02 -0.49 -16.95
N GLU A 46 0.49 0.73 -17.10
CA GLU A 46 1.31 1.93 -17.27
C GLU A 46 2.10 2.26 -16.01
N GLU A 47 1.48 2.12 -14.82
CA GLU A 47 2.18 2.35 -13.55
C GLU A 47 3.25 1.29 -13.28
N VAL A 48 3.03 0.04 -13.67
CA VAL A 48 4.09 -1.00 -13.63
C VAL A 48 5.27 -0.58 -14.50
N SER A 49 5.03 -0.19 -15.76
CA SER A 49 6.11 0.29 -16.65
C SER A 49 6.86 1.48 -16.06
N LYS A 50 6.13 2.47 -15.52
CA LYS A 50 6.75 3.65 -14.88
C LYS A 50 7.60 3.27 -13.66
N LEU A 51 7.09 2.39 -12.78
CA LEU A 51 7.80 1.99 -11.56
C LEU A 51 9.01 1.09 -11.86
N ARG A 52 8.93 0.27 -12.91
CA ARG A 52 10.02 -0.60 -13.36
C ARG A 52 11.13 0.20 -14.05
N ASP A 53 10.76 1.02 -15.04
CA ASP A 53 11.71 1.57 -16.01
C ASP A 53 12.15 3.02 -15.68
N HIS A 54 11.36 3.78 -14.92
CA HIS A 54 11.57 5.22 -14.71
C HIS A 54 11.91 5.60 -13.25
N CYS A 55 12.27 4.63 -12.41
CA CYS A 55 12.73 4.88 -11.04
C CYS A 55 14.25 4.81 -10.95
N LYS A 56 14.86 5.81 -10.30
CA LYS A 56 16.33 5.92 -10.21
C LYS A 56 16.93 5.04 -9.11
N SER A 57 16.12 4.65 -8.13
CA SER A 57 16.51 3.82 -6.98
C SER A 57 15.29 3.11 -6.41
N ASP A 58 15.52 2.13 -5.54
CA ASP A 58 14.45 1.44 -4.81
C ASP A 58 13.66 2.40 -3.91
N GLN A 59 14.35 3.39 -3.32
CA GLN A 59 13.71 4.42 -2.51
C GLN A 59 12.80 5.34 -3.34
N ASP A 60 13.23 5.75 -4.54
CA ASP A 60 12.38 6.52 -5.48
C ASP A 60 11.17 5.69 -5.93
N ARG A 61 11.36 4.39 -6.17
CA ARG A 61 10.28 3.46 -6.51
C ARG A 61 9.27 3.32 -5.37
N ALA A 62 9.74 3.14 -4.14
CA ALA A 62 8.87 3.07 -2.97
C ALA A 62 8.09 4.37 -2.76
N PHE A 63 8.74 5.53 -2.91
CA PHE A 63 8.07 6.82 -2.82
C PHE A 63 6.93 6.94 -3.84
N LYS A 64 7.22 6.66 -5.12
CA LYS A 64 6.23 6.74 -6.21
C LYS A 64 5.11 5.72 -6.03
N PHE A 65 5.44 4.49 -5.62
CA PHE A 65 4.43 3.47 -5.32
C PHE A 65 3.50 3.91 -4.20
N LEU A 66 4.03 4.45 -3.10
CA LEU A 66 3.20 4.89 -1.98
C LEU A 66 2.28 6.06 -2.36
N LYS A 67 2.71 6.93 -3.28
CA LYS A 67 1.82 7.96 -3.86
C LYS A 67 0.68 7.36 -4.68
N VAL A 68 0.95 6.30 -5.42
CA VAL A 68 -0.11 5.54 -6.10
C VAL A 68 -1.05 4.93 -5.06
N LEU A 69 -0.51 4.25 -4.05
CA LEU A 69 -1.31 3.60 -3.01
C LEU A 69 -2.22 4.57 -2.24
N GLU A 70 -1.74 5.78 -1.93
CA GLU A 70 -2.55 6.86 -1.32
C GLU A 70 -3.73 7.31 -2.19
N SER A 71 -3.72 7.05 -3.50
CA SER A 71 -4.81 7.37 -4.43
C SER A 71 -5.78 6.21 -4.65
N ARG A 72 -5.54 5.05 -4.03
CA ARG A 72 -6.36 3.84 -4.15
C ARG A 72 -7.30 3.70 -2.96
N SER A 73 -8.15 2.68 -2.98
CA SER A 73 -9.12 2.45 -1.90
C SER A 73 -8.49 1.78 -0.68
N ASP A 74 -9.17 1.84 0.47
CA ASP A 74 -8.78 1.07 1.66
C ASP A 74 -8.67 -0.43 1.36
N ARG A 75 -9.53 -0.97 0.49
CA ARG A 75 -9.44 -2.36 0.02
C ARG A 75 -8.09 -2.65 -0.65
N ASN A 76 -7.60 -1.72 -1.47
CA ASN A 76 -6.30 -1.88 -2.12
C ASN A 76 -5.14 -1.84 -1.11
N PHE A 77 -5.25 -1.03 -0.06
CA PHE A 77 -4.29 -1.07 1.05
C PHE A 77 -4.27 -2.43 1.76
N TYR A 78 -5.43 -3.02 2.04
CA TYR A 78 -5.49 -4.36 2.63
C TYR A 78 -4.94 -5.43 1.68
N GLN A 79 -5.24 -5.35 0.37
CA GLN A 79 -4.63 -6.23 -0.64
C GLN A 79 -3.10 -6.10 -0.66
N PHE A 80 -2.58 -4.88 -0.54
CA PHE A 80 -1.14 -4.67 -0.39
C PHE A 80 -0.59 -5.38 0.86
N CYS A 81 -1.26 -5.25 2.01
CA CYS A 81 -0.87 -5.99 3.23
C CYS A 81 -0.84 -7.51 2.99
N THR A 82 -1.85 -8.05 2.32
CA THR A 82 -1.92 -9.48 1.95
C THR A 82 -0.78 -9.91 1.04
N ILE A 83 -0.37 -9.09 0.06
CA ILE A 83 0.80 -9.37 -0.78
C ILE A 83 2.06 -9.48 0.09
N LEU A 84 2.27 -8.54 1.01
CA LEU A 84 3.43 -8.57 1.90
C LEU A 84 3.43 -9.81 2.81
N GLN A 85 2.26 -10.20 3.33
CA GLN A 85 2.10 -11.37 4.22
C GLN A 85 2.45 -12.71 3.54
N HIS A 86 2.27 -12.80 2.23
CA HIS A 86 2.63 -13.98 1.44
C HIS A 86 4.07 -13.95 0.90
N SER A 87 4.86 -12.94 1.28
CA SER A 87 6.28 -12.91 0.92
C SER A 87 7.07 -14.00 1.66
N ASP A 88 8.00 -14.63 0.95
CA ASP A 88 8.98 -15.56 1.55
C ASP A 88 10.01 -14.83 2.44
N ILE A 89 10.08 -13.50 2.36
CA ILE A 89 10.98 -12.69 3.19
C ILE A 89 10.29 -12.39 4.52
N LYS A 90 10.78 -13.01 5.60
CA LYS A 90 10.20 -12.89 6.96
C LYS A 90 9.98 -11.43 7.42
N ASN A 91 10.90 -10.52 7.11
CA ASN A 91 10.75 -9.11 7.47
C ASN A 91 9.58 -8.44 6.72
N VAL A 92 9.41 -8.74 5.43
CA VAL A 92 8.30 -8.25 4.61
C VAL A 92 6.98 -8.81 5.12
N GLN A 93 6.92 -10.11 5.41
CA GLN A 93 5.75 -10.75 6.00
C GLN A 93 5.36 -10.12 7.34
N ASN A 94 6.33 -9.88 8.23
CA ASN A 94 6.08 -9.21 9.51
C ASN A 94 5.56 -7.79 9.33
N LEU A 95 6.09 -7.06 8.34
CA LEU A 95 5.62 -5.73 7.99
C LEU A 95 4.17 -5.75 7.49
N GLY A 96 3.82 -6.69 6.61
CA GLY A 96 2.44 -6.89 6.15
C GLY A 96 1.45 -7.10 7.30
N ASN A 97 1.79 -7.98 8.24
CA ASN A 97 1.00 -8.21 9.46
C ASN A 97 0.91 -6.96 10.36
N LYS A 98 2.00 -6.20 10.47
CA LYS A 98 2.05 -4.98 11.28
C LYS A 98 1.15 -3.88 10.71
N LEU A 99 1.19 -3.67 9.38
CA LEU A 99 0.38 -2.67 8.69
C LEU A 99 -1.12 -2.96 8.82
N GLU A 100 -1.54 -4.21 8.59
CA GLU A 100 -2.94 -4.62 8.71
C GLU A 100 -3.48 -4.42 10.13
N ARG A 101 -2.71 -4.81 11.16
CA ARG A 101 -3.08 -4.59 12.56
C ARG A 101 -3.20 -3.11 12.89
N ALA A 102 -2.26 -2.28 12.42
CA ALA A 102 -2.28 -0.85 12.66
C ALA A 102 -3.53 -0.21 12.03
N ALA A 103 -3.86 -0.56 10.79
CA ALA A 103 -5.07 -0.11 10.11
C ALA A 103 -6.34 -0.52 10.86
N THR A 104 -6.46 -1.80 11.22
CA THR A 104 -7.63 -2.33 11.94
C THR A 104 -7.84 -1.64 13.28
N ALA A 105 -6.77 -1.40 14.03
CA ALA A 105 -6.84 -0.71 15.32
C ALA A 105 -7.34 0.74 15.19
N VAL A 106 -6.91 1.47 14.16
CA VAL A 106 -7.35 2.86 13.93
C VAL A 106 -8.83 2.90 13.53
N VAL A 107 -9.26 2.00 12.64
CA VAL A 107 -10.66 1.89 12.22
C VAL A 107 -11.58 1.57 13.40
N GLN A 108 -11.22 0.59 14.24
CA GLN A 108 -11.99 0.24 15.44
C GLN A 108 -12.08 1.37 16.46
N LYS A 109 -10.99 2.13 16.64
CA LYS A 109 -10.97 3.28 17.56
C LYS A 109 -11.95 4.37 17.12
N GLN A 110 -12.09 4.59 15.81
CA GLN A 110 -13.07 5.55 15.30
C GLN A 110 -14.50 5.06 15.42
N SER A 111 -14.77 3.77 15.16
CA SER A 111 -16.12 3.21 15.35
C SER A 111 -16.62 3.34 16.80
N LYS A 112 -15.72 3.31 17.78
CA LYS A 112 -16.03 3.51 19.21
C LYS A 112 -16.11 4.97 19.65
N SER A 113 -15.66 5.92 18.81
CA SER A 113 -15.69 7.35 19.13
C SER A 113 -16.96 8.05 18.61
N ILE A 114 -17.79 7.33 17.85
CA ILE A 114 -19.05 7.82 17.25
C ILE A 114 -20.26 7.11 17.91
N ALA A 115 -20.02 6.19 18.84
CA ALA A 115 -21.02 5.53 19.68
C ALA A 115 -20.96 6.11 21.10
#